data_AF-A0A1G2QPG3-F1
#
_entry.id   AF-A0A1G2QPG3-F1
#
_cell.length_a   1.000
_cell.length_b   1.000
_cell.length_c   1.000
_cell.angle_alpha   90.00
_cell.angle_beta   90.00
_cell.angle_gamma   90.00
#
_symmetry.space_group_name_H-M   'P 1'
#
loop_
_entity.id
_entity.type
_entity.pdbx_description
1 polymer ?
#
loop_
_entity_poly.entity_id
_entity_poly.type
_entity_poly.pdbx_seq_one_letter_code
_entity_poly.pdbx_strand_id
1 'polypeptide(L)'
;MTKTEQLLQILEKNQSVQSILNRADSLNMPNWYLGAGGIVQWYEKHFGRPIEQFRSAEEAINTWPTTATSVGVRKEKDGKLRVYARFGLDDLLGMVVRANKAQITEKIYQDKVDRWIKIWPNLKVIPWDS
;
A
#
# COMPACT_ATOMS: atom_id res chain seq x y z
N MET A 1 19.61 -7.62 9.00
CA MET A 1 18.18 -7.81 8.66
C MET A 1 17.81 -6.81 7.58
N THR A 2 17.24 -7.27 6.48
CA THR A 2 16.74 -6.41 5.40
C THR A 2 15.43 -5.74 5.81
N LYS A 3 15.05 -4.63 5.16
CA LYS A 3 13.74 -3.98 5.44
C LYS A 3 12.56 -4.89 5.11
N THR A 4 12.71 -5.73 4.08
CA THR A 4 11.72 -6.75 3.73
C THR A 4 11.57 -7.75 4.88
N GLU A 5 12.68 -8.28 5.41
CA GLU A 5 12.64 -9.18 6.59
C GLU A 5 11.99 -8.49 7.80
N GLN A 6 12.32 -7.22 8.05
CA GLN A 6 11.70 -6.46 9.14
C GLN A 6 10.19 -6.34 8.95
N LEU A 7 9.72 -6.02 7.74
CA LEU A 7 8.29 -5.95 7.44
C LEU A 7 7.62 -7.32 7.63
N LEU A 8 8.23 -8.39 7.13
CA LEU A 8 7.70 -9.75 7.27
C LEU A 8 7.56 -10.16 8.73
N GLN A 9 8.54 -9.85 9.58
CA GLN A 9 8.45 -10.11 11.02
C GLN A 9 7.31 -9.35 11.71
N ILE A 10 7.03 -8.12 11.29
CA ILE A 10 5.88 -7.35 11.80
C ILE A 10 4.57 -8.06 11.43
N LEU A 11 4.45 -8.51 10.17
CA LEU A 11 3.24 -9.16 9.67
C LEU A 11 3.03 -10.54 10.27
N GLU A 12 4.09 -11.32 10.49
CA GLU A 12 4.04 -12.62 11.15
C GLU A 12 3.52 -12.52 12.59
N LYS A 13 3.90 -11.48 13.31
CA LYS A 13 3.46 -11.25 14.70
C LYS A 13 2.02 -10.75 14.81
N ASN A 14 1.41 -10.27 13.72
CA ASN A 14 0.06 -9.73 13.74
C ASN A 14 -0.98 -10.80 13.33
N GLN A 15 -1.69 -11.34 14.32
CA GLN A 15 -2.68 -12.40 14.10
C GLN A 15 -3.81 -11.99 13.14
N SER A 16 -4.29 -10.73 13.22
CA SER A 16 -5.36 -10.25 12.34
C SER A 16 -4.92 -10.23 10.88
N VAL A 17 -3.69 -9.76 10.63
CA VAL A 17 -3.10 -9.78 9.28
C VAL A 17 -2.92 -11.20 8.77
N GLN A 18 -2.43 -12.12 9.61
CA GLN A 18 -2.29 -13.54 9.24
C GLN A 18 -3.65 -14.19 8.90
N SER A 19 -4.70 -13.92 9.67
CA SER A 19 -6.06 -14.40 9.38
C SER A 19 -6.56 -13.88 8.03
N ILE A 20 -6.33 -12.61 7.71
CA ILE A 20 -6.73 -12.02 6.42
C ILE A 20 -5.95 -12.67 5.28
N LEU A 21 -4.62 -12.80 5.41
CA LEU A 21 -3.77 -13.40 4.38
C LEU A 21 -4.16 -14.85 4.09
N ASN A 22 -4.42 -15.65 5.13
CA ASN A 22 -4.86 -17.03 4.97
C ASN A 22 -6.26 -17.12 4.35
N ARG A 23 -7.17 -16.21 4.71
CA ARG A 23 -8.49 -16.18 4.08
C ARG A 23 -8.40 -15.80 2.61
N ALA A 24 -7.64 -14.77 2.27
CA ALA A 24 -7.45 -14.32 0.88
C ALA A 24 -6.84 -15.42 0.00
N ASP A 25 -5.84 -16.15 0.51
CA ASP A 25 -5.23 -17.30 -0.15
C ASP A 25 -6.27 -18.40 -0.47
N SER A 26 -7.16 -18.71 0.47
CA SER A 26 -8.23 -19.71 0.29
C SER A 26 -9.25 -19.36 -0.80
N LEU A 27 -9.34 -18.10 -1.21
CA LEU A 27 -10.28 -17.67 -2.25
C LEU A 27 -9.78 -17.97 -3.67
N ASN A 28 -8.53 -18.42 -3.84
CA ASN A 28 -7.91 -18.71 -5.14
C ASN A 28 -8.01 -17.54 -6.14
N MET A 29 -8.00 -16.29 -5.63
CA MET A 29 -8.03 -15.11 -6.48
C MET A 29 -6.71 -14.98 -7.26
N PRO A 30 -6.72 -14.67 -8.55
CA PRO A 30 -5.50 -14.35 -9.27
C PRO A 30 -5.04 -12.92 -8.93
N ASN A 31 -3.72 -12.70 -8.89
CA ASN A 31 -3.08 -11.37 -8.89
C ASN A 31 -3.51 -10.40 -7.77
N TRP A 32 -3.72 -10.87 -6.53
CA TRP A 32 -4.07 -10.01 -5.39
C TRP A 32 -2.87 -9.63 -4.53
N TYR A 33 -2.98 -8.50 -3.82
CA TYR A 33 -2.12 -8.11 -2.72
C TYR A 33 -2.98 -7.51 -1.60
N LEU A 34 -2.61 -7.78 -0.35
CA LEU A 34 -3.02 -6.97 0.80
C LEU A 34 -2.11 -5.74 0.87
N GLY A 35 -2.66 -4.55 0.74
CA GLY A 35 -1.88 -3.32 0.89
C GLY A 35 -2.52 -2.34 1.87
N ALA A 36 -1.99 -1.12 1.90
CA ALA A 36 -2.43 -0.10 2.83
C ALA A 36 -3.88 0.35 2.54
N GLY A 37 -4.84 -0.23 3.25
CA GLY A 37 -6.26 0.12 3.17
C GLY A 37 -7.18 -0.93 2.51
N GLY A 38 -6.66 -2.10 2.10
CA GLY A 38 -7.51 -3.21 1.60
C GLY A 38 -6.85 -4.09 0.53
N ILE A 39 -7.67 -4.99 -0.04
CA ILE A 39 -7.34 -5.80 -1.23
C ILE A 39 -7.62 -4.95 -2.47
N VAL A 40 -6.68 -4.92 -3.43
CA VAL A 40 -6.82 -4.15 -4.67
C VAL A 40 -7.98 -4.72 -5.50
N GLN A 41 -8.96 -3.88 -5.82
CA GLN A 41 -10.00 -4.13 -6.83
C GLN A 41 -10.20 -2.85 -7.66
N TRP A 42 -10.33 -3.00 -8.98
CA TRP A 42 -10.64 -1.87 -9.86
C TRP A 42 -12.17 -1.65 -9.89
N TYR A 43 -12.62 -0.41 -9.68
CA TYR A 43 -14.02 -0.03 -9.86
C TYR A 43 -14.14 1.45 -10.25
N GLU A 44 -14.56 1.70 -11.50
CA GLU A 44 -14.63 3.03 -12.14
C GLU A 44 -15.37 4.09 -11.31
N LYS A 45 -16.50 3.72 -10.71
CA LYS A 45 -17.36 4.63 -9.94
C LYS A 45 -16.66 5.23 -8.71
N HIS A 46 -15.60 4.61 -8.20
CA HIS A 46 -14.84 5.14 -7.07
C HIS A 46 -14.04 6.40 -7.44
N PHE A 47 -13.58 6.50 -8.69
CA PHE A 47 -12.63 7.52 -9.11
C PHE A 47 -13.28 8.78 -9.72
N GLY A 48 -14.58 8.74 -10.01
CA GLY A 48 -15.33 9.89 -10.54
C GLY A 48 -14.86 10.39 -11.92
N ARG A 49 -13.93 9.67 -12.56
CA ARG A 49 -13.39 9.91 -13.91
C ARG A 49 -13.04 8.56 -14.56
N PRO A 50 -13.05 8.46 -15.90
CA PRO A 50 -12.54 7.28 -16.58
C PRO A 50 -11.06 7.09 -16.23
N ILE A 51 -10.72 5.96 -15.61
CA ILE A 51 -9.34 5.52 -15.42
C ILE A 51 -9.20 4.20 -16.14
N GLU A 52 -8.15 4.06 -16.95
CA GLU A 52 -7.84 2.80 -17.62
C GLU A 52 -7.78 1.64 -16.62
N GLN A 53 -8.25 0.47 -17.04
CA GLN A 53 -8.16 -0.72 -16.22
C GLN A 53 -6.69 -1.09 -16.01
N PHE A 54 -6.30 -1.26 -14.76
CA PHE A 54 -4.98 -1.75 -14.42
C PHE A 54 -4.79 -3.18 -14.91
N ARG A 55 -3.62 -3.46 -15.49
CA ARG A 55 -3.25 -4.79 -16.01
C ARG A 55 -2.81 -5.74 -14.90
N SER A 56 -2.48 -5.20 -13.73
CA SER A 56 -2.13 -5.97 -12.54
C SER A 56 -2.38 -5.18 -11.25
N ALA A 57 -2.44 -5.87 -10.11
CA ALA A 57 -2.48 -5.21 -8.81
C ALA A 57 -1.20 -4.39 -8.52
N GLU A 58 -0.06 -4.80 -9.07
CA GLU A 58 1.20 -4.07 -8.95
C GLU A 58 1.12 -2.70 -9.64
N GLU A 59 0.48 -2.64 -10.80
CA GLU A 59 0.21 -1.36 -11.50
C GLU A 59 -0.69 -0.45 -10.66
N ALA A 60 -1.73 -0.99 -10.05
CA ALA A 60 -2.58 -0.22 -9.14
C ALA A 60 -1.79 0.30 -7.92
N ILE A 61 -0.98 -0.55 -7.27
CA ILE A 61 -0.14 -0.17 -6.12
C ILE A 61 0.80 0.99 -6.48
N ASN A 62 1.35 0.98 -7.70
CA ASN A 62 2.22 2.04 -8.20
C ASN A 62 1.52 3.40 -8.37
N THR A 63 0.19 3.45 -8.30
CA THR A 63 -0.57 4.70 -8.41
C THR A 63 -1.11 5.22 -7.09
N TRP A 64 -0.94 4.46 -5.99
CA TRP A 64 -1.52 4.85 -4.71
C TRP A 64 -0.93 6.16 -4.18
N PRO A 65 -1.70 6.97 -3.45
CA PRO A 65 -1.40 8.39 -3.22
C PRO A 65 -0.05 8.70 -2.56
N THR A 66 0.53 7.76 -1.81
CA THR A 66 1.79 7.99 -1.09
C THR A 66 2.73 6.80 -1.25
N THR A 67 4.04 7.06 -1.34
CA THR A 67 5.08 6.02 -1.46
C THR A 67 5.00 5.00 -0.33
N ALA A 68 4.80 5.47 0.91
CA ALA A 68 4.61 4.63 2.10
C ALA A 68 3.38 3.73 2.03
N THR A 69 2.34 4.12 1.28
CA THR A 69 1.17 3.26 1.07
C THR A 69 1.34 2.30 -0.08
N SER A 70 2.16 2.63 -1.09
CA SER A 70 2.42 1.85 -2.31
C SER A 70 3.24 0.58 -2.04
N VAL A 71 2.75 -0.24 -1.11
CA VAL A 71 3.31 -1.51 -0.67
C VAL A 71 2.19 -2.55 -0.64
N GLY A 72 2.44 -3.71 -1.23
CA GLY A 72 1.54 -4.86 -1.19
C GLY A 72 2.25 -6.09 -0.65
N VAL A 73 1.52 -6.94 0.06
CA VAL A 73 1.98 -8.26 0.49
C VAL A 73 0.99 -9.34 0.06
N ARG A 74 1.47 -10.45 -0.48
CA ARG A 74 0.64 -11.60 -0.82
C ARG A 74 1.33 -12.90 -0.46
N LYS A 75 0.54 -13.96 -0.31
CA LYS A 75 1.06 -15.32 -0.17
C LYS A 75 1.35 -15.90 -1.56
N GLU A 76 2.46 -16.61 -1.68
CA GLU A 76 2.83 -17.38 -2.87
C GLU A 76 2.40 -18.84 -2.71
N LYS A 77 2.43 -19.59 -3.81
CA LYS A 77 2.05 -21.01 -3.84
C LYS A 77 2.88 -21.89 -2.89
N ASP A 78 4.12 -21.50 -2.58
CA ASP A 78 4.99 -22.20 -1.63
C ASP A 78 4.73 -21.79 -0.16
N GLY A 79 3.69 -20.98 0.07
CA GLY A 79 3.29 -20.50 1.39
C GLY A 79 4.08 -19.28 1.88
N LYS A 80 5.11 -18.84 1.17
CA LYS A 80 5.92 -17.67 1.57
C LYS A 80 5.20 -16.38 1.25
N LEU A 81 5.52 -15.33 2.00
CA LEU A 81 5.04 -13.98 1.72
C LEU A 81 5.97 -13.28 0.73
N ARG A 82 5.37 -12.74 -0.34
CA ARG A 82 6.04 -11.81 -1.26
C ARG A 82 5.61 -10.39 -0.95
N VAL A 83 6.61 -9.51 -0.83
CA VAL A 83 6.42 -8.06 -0.72
C VAL A 83 6.65 -7.41 -2.07
N TYR A 84 5.74 -6.52 -2.47
CA TYR A 84 5.89 -5.62 -3.61
C TYR A 84 5.97 -4.18 -3.10
N ALA A 85 7.06 -3.49 -3.38
CA ALA A 85 7.30 -2.11 -2.94
C ALA A 85 8.16 -1.35 -3.95
N ARG A 86 7.54 -0.79 -4.99
CA ARG A 86 8.27 -0.10 -6.09
C ARG A 86 9.13 1.07 -5.59
N PHE A 87 8.67 1.77 -4.56
CA PHE A 87 9.37 2.92 -3.96
C PHE A 87 10.25 2.52 -2.76
N GLY A 88 10.42 1.21 -2.52
CA GLY A 88 11.09 0.70 -1.32
C GLY A 88 10.21 0.79 -0.07
N LEU A 89 10.81 0.50 1.09
CA LEU A 89 10.13 0.42 2.38
C LEU A 89 10.58 1.51 3.36
N ASP A 90 11.49 2.39 2.94
CA ASP A 90 12.03 3.48 3.76
C ASP A 90 10.93 4.40 4.29
N ASP A 91 10.05 4.88 3.40
CA ASP A 91 9.02 5.82 3.80
C ASP A 91 7.98 5.18 4.74
N LEU A 92 7.63 3.91 4.50
CA LEU A 92 6.71 3.15 5.37
C LEU A 92 7.31 2.94 6.77
N LEU A 93 8.52 2.40 6.87
CA LEU A 93 9.15 2.08 8.15
C LEU A 93 9.66 3.33 8.88
N GLY A 94 9.98 4.39 8.13
CA GLY A 94 10.47 5.67 8.64
C GLY A 94 9.38 6.66 9.03
N MET A 95 8.09 6.28 8.96
CA MET A 95 6.94 7.15 9.22
C MET A 95 6.93 8.41 8.35
N VAL A 96 7.33 8.29 7.08
CA VAL A 96 7.41 9.39 6.12
C VAL A 96 6.18 9.38 5.23
N VAL A 97 5.51 10.53 5.14
CA VAL A 97 4.44 10.76 4.18
C VAL A 97 5.04 11.52 3.01
N ARG A 98 5.18 10.86 1.86
CA ARG A 98 5.67 11.43 0.61
C ARG A 98 4.67 11.14 -0.50
N ALA A 99 4.34 12.15 -1.29
CA ALA A 99 3.39 12.02 -2.38
C ALA A 99 3.94 11.08 -3.47
N ASN A 100 3.07 10.20 -3.97
CA ASN A 100 3.26 9.55 -5.25
C ASN A 100 2.38 10.27 -6.28
N LYS A 101 2.99 11.11 -7.10
CA LYS A 101 2.30 12.04 -8.00
C LYS A 101 1.71 11.37 -9.25
N ALA A 102 1.78 10.03 -9.36
CA ALA A 102 1.35 9.30 -10.55
C ALA A 102 -0.12 9.52 -10.95
N GLN A 103 -1.02 9.71 -9.99
CA GLN A 103 -2.46 9.85 -10.25
C GLN A 103 -3.17 10.95 -9.44
N ILE A 104 -2.51 11.49 -8.41
CA ILE A 104 -3.14 12.41 -7.45
C ILE A 104 -2.78 13.87 -7.73
N THR A 105 -3.62 14.77 -7.21
CA THR A 105 -3.34 16.20 -7.15
C THR A 105 -2.73 16.56 -5.78
N GLU A 106 -2.12 17.74 -5.70
CA GLU A 106 -1.65 18.31 -4.43
C GLU A 106 -2.76 18.37 -3.39
N LYS A 107 -3.97 18.77 -3.79
CA LYS A 107 -5.13 18.79 -2.90
C LYS A 107 -5.42 17.42 -2.28
N ILE A 108 -5.42 16.35 -3.08
CA ILE A 108 -5.66 14.99 -2.59
C ILE A 108 -4.57 14.58 -1.59
N TYR A 109 -3.32 14.97 -1.87
CA TYR A 109 -2.21 14.73 -0.96
C TYR A 109 -2.40 15.45 0.39
N GLN A 110 -2.68 16.76 0.35
CA GLN A 110 -2.86 17.57 1.55
C GLN A 110 -4.04 17.10 2.40
N ASP A 111 -5.19 16.81 1.78
CA ASP A 111 -6.36 16.27 2.49
C ASP A 111 -6.03 14.95 3.22
N LYS A 112 -5.10 14.15 2.67
CA LYS A 112 -4.63 12.89 3.29
C LYS A 112 -3.68 13.16 4.45
N VAL A 113 -2.73 14.07 4.26
CA VAL A 113 -1.80 14.53 5.31
C VAL A 113 -2.59 15.05 6.52
N ASP A 114 -3.55 15.95 6.30
CA ASP A 114 -4.33 16.60 7.36
C ASP A 114 -5.12 15.61 8.22
N ARG A 115 -5.62 14.52 7.62
CA ARG A 115 -6.27 13.44 8.37
C ARG A 115 -5.25 12.63 9.16
N TRP A 116 -4.11 12.33 8.57
CA TRP A 116 -3.13 11.41 9.13
C TRP A 116 -2.37 12.00 10.31
N ILE A 117 -1.97 13.27 10.24
CA ILE A 117 -1.25 13.93 11.34
C ILE A 117 -2.09 14.03 12.63
N LYS A 118 -3.43 14.00 12.52
CA LYS A 118 -4.34 13.97 13.69
C LYS A 118 -4.33 12.62 14.42
N ILE A 119 -4.05 11.53 13.70
CA ILE A 119 -4.02 10.16 14.23
C ILE A 119 -2.59 9.79 14.64
N TRP A 120 -1.61 10.20 13.83
CA TRP A 120 -0.19 9.90 13.99
C TRP A 120 0.61 11.21 14.03
N PRO A 121 0.78 11.83 15.22
CA PRO A 121 1.40 13.15 15.33
C PRO A 121 2.89 13.18 14.98
N ASN A 122 3.57 12.03 14.94
CA ASN A 122 5.01 11.92 14.67
C ASN A 122 5.36 11.65 13.20
N LEU A 123 4.40 11.80 12.28
CA LEU A 123 4.66 11.61 10.85
C LEU A 123 5.60 12.69 10.30
N LYS A 124 6.56 12.28 9.47
CA LYS A 124 7.44 13.18 8.71
C LYS A 124 6.80 13.47 7.36
N VAL A 125 6.20 14.64 7.22
CA VAL A 125 5.53 15.04 5.97
C VAL A 125 6.53 15.69 5.04
N ILE A 126 6.65 15.16 3.82
CA ILE A 126 7.42 15.76 2.75
C ILE A 126 6.52 16.74 1.97
N PRO A 127 6.94 17.99 1.75
CA PRO A 127 6.19 18.95 0.95
C PRO A 127 5.88 18.43 -0.45
N TRP A 128 4.77 18.89 -1.04
CA TRP A 128 4.37 18.47 -2.38
C TRP A 128 5.45 18.76 -3.42
N ASP A 129 6.11 19.92 -3.37
CA ASP A 129 7.11 20.35 -4.38
C ASP A 129 8.53 19.81 -4.16
N SER A 130 8.72 18.89 -3.22
CA SER A 130 10.01 18.20 -3.02
C SER A 130 10.31 17.15 -4.08
#